data_AF-A0A1C4CR71-F1
#
_entry.id   AF-A0A1C4CR71-F1
#
_cell.length_a   1.000
_cell.length_b   1.000
_cell.length_c   1.000
_cell.angle_alpha   90.00
_cell.angle_beta   90.00
_cell.angle_gamma   90.00
#
_symmetry.space_group_name_H-M   'P 1'
#
loop_
_entity.id
_entity.type
_entity.pdbx_description
1 polymer ?
#
loop_
_entity_poly.entity_id
_entity_poly.type
_entity_poly.pdbx_seq_one_letter_code
_entity_poly.pdbx_strand_id
1 'polypeptide(L)'
;RGKEFDNRLLADCFKTFNITHSLSKKGCPYDNAVAEATFKTIKTEFVKGQRFNSTAELQRAFSAYAYWYNHKRLHSSLGYLPPVEFKKHLPLNFFV
;
A
#
# COMPACT_ATOMS: atom_id res chain seq x y z
N ARG A 1 -11.84 -13.48 -3.59
CA ARG A 1 -10.47 -13.76 -4.09
C ARG A 1 -10.48 -13.50 -5.59
N GLY A 2 -9.70 -12.51 -6.02
CA GLY A 2 -9.54 -12.22 -7.45
C GLY A 2 -8.63 -13.26 -8.09
N LYS A 3 -8.94 -13.69 -9.32
CA LYS A 3 -8.11 -14.66 -10.05
C LYS A 3 -6.78 -14.07 -10.50
N GLU A 4 -6.70 -12.74 -10.58
CA GLU A 4 -5.49 -11.99 -10.88
C GLU A 4 -4.37 -12.21 -9.84
N PHE A 5 -4.72 -12.54 -8.58
CA PHE A 5 -3.77 -12.80 -7.49
C PHE A 5 -3.49 -14.29 -7.28
N ASP A 6 -4.07 -15.17 -8.09
CA ASP A 6 -4.04 -16.61 -7.89
C ASP A 6 -3.67 -17.33 -9.20
N ASN A 7 -2.43 -17.10 -9.63
CA ASN A 7 -1.92 -17.65 -10.87
C ASN A 7 -0.51 -18.26 -10.68
N ARG A 8 -0.12 -19.12 -11.61
CA ARG A 8 1.14 -19.85 -11.55
C ARG A 8 2.36 -18.94 -11.55
N LEU A 9 2.35 -17.85 -12.31
CA LEU A 9 3.47 -16.91 -12.39
C LEU A 9 3.76 -16.27 -11.02
N LEU A 10 2.71 -15.87 -10.30
CA LEU A 10 2.86 -15.36 -8.93
C LEU A 10 3.33 -16.45 -7.97
N ALA A 11 2.79 -17.66 -8.05
CA ALA A 11 3.20 -18.77 -7.20
C ALA A 11 4.70 -19.11 -7.38
N ASP A 12 5.17 -19.17 -8.62
CA ASP A 12 6.58 -19.42 -8.95
C ASP A 12 7.48 -18.28 -8.44
N CYS A 13 7.04 -17.03 -8.60
CA CYS A 13 7.74 -15.86 -8.06
C CYS A 13 7.88 -15.92 -6.54
N PHE A 14 6.78 -16.16 -5.82
CA PHE A 14 6.80 -16.25 -4.35
C PHE A 14 7.70 -17.38 -3.86
N LYS A 15 7.66 -18.54 -4.53
CA LYS A 15 8.58 -19.65 -4.23
C LYS A 15 10.04 -19.26 -4.45
N THR A 16 10.34 -18.58 -5.56
CA THR A 16 11.71 -18.14 -5.90
C THR A 16 12.29 -17.19 -4.87
N PHE A 17 11.48 -16.26 -4.35
CA PHE A 17 11.91 -15.26 -3.36
C PHE A 17 11.60 -15.65 -1.91
N ASN A 18 11.15 -16.89 -1.68
CA ASN A 18 10.84 -17.42 -0.35
C ASN A 18 9.81 -16.58 0.42
N ILE A 19 8.81 -16.05 -0.30
CA ILE A 19 7.71 -15.22 0.22
C ILE A 19 6.51 -16.12 0.49
N THR A 20 5.97 -16.08 1.72
CA THR A 20 4.72 -16.78 2.03
C THR A 20 3.54 -16.05 1.40
N HIS A 21 2.88 -16.70 0.45
CA HIS A 21 1.69 -16.16 -0.18
C HIS A 21 0.47 -16.30 0.75
N SER A 22 -0.07 -15.17 1.20
CA SER A 22 -1.30 -15.11 1.99
C SER A 22 -2.43 -14.49 1.17
N LEU A 23 -3.59 -15.14 1.15
CA LEU A 23 -4.77 -14.65 0.47
C LEU A 23 -5.96 -14.65 1.42
N SER A 24 -6.77 -13.59 1.35
CA SER A 24 -7.92 -13.40 2.23
C SER A 24 -8.85 -14.60 2.17
N LYS A 25 -9.32 -15.02 3.35
CA LYS A 25 -10.30 -16.11 3.43
C LYS A 25 -11.62 -15.66 2.79
N LYS A 26 -12.33 -16.59 2.14
CA LYS A 26 -13.66 -16.31 1.60
C LYS A 26 -14.58 -15.84 2.75
N GLY A 27 -15.20 -14.67 2.58
CA GLY A 27 -16.09 -14.10 3.59
C GLY A 27 -15.39 -13.34 4.74
N CYS A 28 -14.08 -13.10 4.65
CA CYS A 28 -13.35 -12.29 5.63
C CYS A 28 -12.97 -10.91 5.04
N PRO A 29 -13.87 -9.90 5.08
CA PRO A 29 -13.57 -8.56 4.57
C PRO A 29 -12.48 -7.83 5.38
N TYR A 30 -12.28 -8.21 6.65
CA TYR A 30 -11.30 -7.59 7.53
C TYR A 30 -9.85 -7.77 7.04
N ASP A 31 -9.56 -8.87 6.34
CA ASP A 31 -8.24 -9.13 5.76
C ASP A 31 -7.84 -8.04 4.75
N ASN A 32 -8.81 -7.35 4.14
CA ASN A 32 -8.59 -6.30 3.14
C ASN A 32 -8.78 -4.87 3.68
N ALA A 33 -9.21 -4.72 4.94
CA ALA A 33 -9.63 -3.43 5.49
C ALA A 33 -8.51 -2.37 5.45
N VAL A 34 -7.25 -2.76 5.67
CA VAL A 34 -6.10 -1.84 5.61
C VAL A 34 -5.87 -1.31 4.20
N ALA A 35 -5.96 -2.18 3.18
CA ALA A 35 -5.82 -1.79 1.78
C ALA A 35 -6.99 -0.87 1.37
N GLU A 36 -8.22 -1.21 1.75
CA GLU A 36 -9.41 -0.39 1.47
C GLU A 36 -9.33 0.99 2.11
N ALA A 37 -8.90 1.07 3.37
CA ALA A 37 -8.69 2.35 4.05
C ALA A 37 -7.63 3.20 3.33
N THR A 38 -6.53 2.58 2.91
CA THR A 38 -5.46 3.25 2.15
C THR A 38 -5.98 3.79 0.82
N PHE A 39 -6.73 2.99 0.06
CA PHE A 39 -7.32 3.44 -1.21
C PHE A 39 -8.36 4.54 -1.03
N LYS A 40 -9.15 4.50 0.05
CA LYS A 40 -10.07 5.58 0.39
C LYS A 40 -9.32 6.88 0.60
N THR A 41 -8.24 6.86 1.39
CA THR A 41 -7.39 8.04 1.62
C THR A 41 -6.81 8.59 0.31
N ILE A 42 -6.22 7.75 -0.54
CA ILE A 42 -5.70 8.17 -1.85
C ILE A 42 -6.79 8.81 -2.71
N LYS A 43 -7.97 8.18 -2.80
CA LYS A 43 -9.07 8.72 -3.60
C LYS A 43 -9.55 10.08 -3.09
N THR A 44 -9.63 10.23 -1.77
CA THR A 44 -10.09 11.47 -1.15
C THR A 44 -9.09 12.61 -1.28
N GLU A 45 -7.79 12.34 -1.10
CA GLU A 45 -6.77 13.39 -1.02
C GLU A 45 -6.07 13.67 -2.34
N PHE A 46 -5.81 12.64 -3.13
CA PHE A 46 -5.06 12.76 -4.39
C PHE A 46 -5.98 12.81 -5.61
N VAL A 47 -7.01 11.96 -5.67
CA VAL A 47 -7.82 11.83 -6.90
C VAL A 47 -8.95 12.85 -6.95
N LYS A 48 -9.59 13.15 -5.82
CA LYS A 48 -10.80 13.99 -5.78
C LYS A 48 -10.54 15.39 -6.34
N GLY A 49 -11.26 15.74 -7.40
CA GLY A 49 -11.18 17.06 -8.03
C GLY A 49 -9.98 17.26 -8.96
N GLN A 50 -9.14 16.24 -9.16
CA GLN A 50 -8.03 16.29 -10.09
C GLN A 50 -8.42 15.78 -11.47
N ARG A 51 -7.79 16.35 -12.51
CA ARG A 51 -7.84 15.85 -13.89
C ARG A 51 -6.40 15.82 -14.41
N PHE A 52 -6.03 14.71 -15.02
CA PHE A 52 -4.72 14.51 -15.62
C PHE A 52 -4.90 14.40 -17.14
N ASN A 53 -4.04 15.07 -17.89
CA ASN A 53 -4.10 15.09 -19.35
C ASN A 53 -3.32 13.93 -19.97
N SER A 54 -2.53 13.20 -19.16
CA SER A 54 -1.80 12.01 -19.59
C SER A 54 -1.49 11.07 -18.43
N THR A 55 -1.23 9.80 -18.75
CA THR A 55 -0.73 8.81 -17.78
C THR A 55 0.62 9.23 -17.19
N ALA A 56 1.49 9.87 -17.98
CA ALA A 56 2.79 10.34 -17.50
C ALA A 56 2.65 11.46 -16.45
N GLU A 57 1.67 12.36 -16.63
CA GLU A 57 1.34 13.39 -15.64
C GLU A 57 0.80 12.77 -14.36
N LEU A 58 -0.17 11.85 -14.48
CA LEU A 58 -0.72 11.10 -13.34
C LEU A 58 0.39 10.39 -12.55
N GLN A 59 1.31 9.70 -13.24
CA GLN A 59 2.42 8.99 -12.62
C GLN A 59 3.33 9.93 -11.84
N ARG A 60 3.76 11.06 -12.45
CA ARG A 60 4.60 12.04 -11.76
C ARG A 60 3.92 12.62 -10.52
N ALA A 61 2.66 13.03 -10.66
CA ALA A 61 1.89 13.60 -9.57
C ALA A 61 1.68 12.57 -8.44
N PHE A 62 1.38 11.32 -8.80
CA PHE A 62 1.19 10.25 -7.83
C PHE A 62 2.50 9.87 -7.13
N SER A 63 3.63 9.84 -7.83
CA SER A 63 4.94 9.62 -7.22
C SER A 63 5.28 10.71 -6.19
N ALA A 64 4.97 11.98 -6.50
CA ALA A 64 5.15 13.07 -5.56
C ALA A 64 4.22 12.94 -4.33
N TYR A 65 2.95 12.59 -4.54
CA TYR A 65 2.01 12.31 -3.46
C TYR A 65 2.47 11.14 -2.58
N ALA A 66 2.89 10.03 -3.17
CA ALA A 66 3.37 8.86 -2.45
C ALA A 66 4.64 9.16 -1.64
N TYR A 67 5.56 9.98 -2.18
CA TYR A 67 6.71 10.46 -1.44
C TYR A 67 6.29 11.29 -0.23
N TRP A 68 5.41 12.28 -0.43
CA TRP A 68 4.87 13.10 0.65
C TRP A 68 4.17 12.26 1.72
N TYR A 69 3.31 11.33 1.33
CA TYR A 69 2.59 10.45 2.24
C TYR A 69 3.55 9.66 3.14
N ASN A 70 4.61 9.09 2.56
CA ASN A 70 5.52 8.22 3.30
C ASN A 70 6.60 8.97 4.10
N HIS A 71 7.03 10.15 3.64
CA HIS A 71 8.18 10.86 4.20
C HIS A 71 7.85 12.15 4.94
N LYS A 72 6.64 12.70 4.76
CA LYS A 72 6.28 14.04 5.25
C LYS A 72 4.95 14.08 6.01
N ARG A 73 3.98 13.24 5.64
CA ARG A 73 2.66 13.22 6.29
C ARG A 73 2.77 12.70 7.72
N LEU A 74 2.24 13.45 8.68
CA LEU A 74 2.16 13.00 10.06
C LEU A 74 0.90 12.16 10.27
N HIS A 75 1.05 11.03 10.97
CA HIS A 75 -0.07 10.16 11.33
C HIS A 75 -0.21 10.11 12.85
N SER A 76 -1.39 10.49 13.38
CA SER A 76 -1.66 10.45 14.82
C SER A 76 -1.51 9.03 15.39
N SER A 77 -1.93 8.01 14.63
CA SER A 77 -1.76 6.60 14.99
C SER A 77 -0.30 6.14 15.06
N LEU A 78 0.63 6.91 14.48
CA LEU A 78 2.08 6.65 14.49
C LEU A 78 2.82 7.60 15.45
N GLY A 79 2.11 8.22 16.41
CA GLY A 79 2.71 9.20 17.32
C GLY A 79 3.14 10.49 16.63
N TYR A 80 2.39 10.91 15.60
CA TYR A 80 2.70 12.06 14.76
C TYR A 80 4.05 11.94 14.04
N LEU A 81 4.36 10.74 13.56
CA LEU A 81 5.52 10.48 12.71
C LEU A 81 5.10 10.13 11.26
N PRO A 82 5.95 10.45 10.27
CA PRO A 82 5.84 9.86 8.94
C PRO A 82 6.06 8.35 8.95
N PRO A 83 5.42 7.58 8.05
CA PRO A 83 5.58 6.13 7.97
C PRO A 83 7.04 5.66 7.90
N VAL A 84 7.88 6.36 7.13
CA VAL A 84 9.31 6.02 7.00
C VAL A 84 10.08 6.23 8.30
N GLU A 85 9.76 7.28 9.06
CA GLU A 85 10.41 7.52 10.37
C GLU A 85 9.90 6.52 11.40
N PHE A 86 8.59 6.28 11.45
CA PHE A 86 8.01 5.26 12.33
C PHE A 86 8.67 3.89 12.11
N LYS A 87 8.93 3.51 10.85
CA LYS A 87 9.60 2.25 10.51
C LYS A 87 11.00 2.12 11.12
N LYS A 88 11.75 3.21 11.31
CA LYS A 88 13.09 3.18 11.93
C LYS A 88 13.06 2.83 13.42
N HIS A 89 11.91 3.01 14.06
CA HIS A 89 11.71 2.69 15.47
C HIS A 89 11.18 1.27 15.69
N LEU A 90 10.82 0.54 14.63
CA LEU A 90 10.34 -0.83 14.75
C LEU A 90 11.50 -1.78 15.08
N PRO A 91 11.31 -2.75 16.01
CA PRO A 91 12.32 -3.75 16.30
C PRO A 91 12.57 -4.63 15.07
N LEU A 92 13.82 -5.11 14.91
CA LEU A 92 14.25 -5.92 13.77
C LEU A 92 13.38 -7.18 13.54
N ASN A 93 12.74 -7.70 14.58
CA ASN A 93 11.89 -8.90 14.53
C ASN A 93 10.48 -8.63 13.97
N PHE A 94 10.15 -7.40 13.59
CA PHE A 94 8.83 -7.05 13.05
C PHE A 94 8.68 -7.37 11.55
N PHE A 95 9.78 -7.68 10.87
CA PHE A 95 9.79 -8.11 9.47
C PHE A 95 9.92 -9.64 9.42
N VAL A 96 8.78 -10.33 9.56
CA VAL A 96 8.64 -11.77 9.29
C VAL A 96 7.71 -11.95 8.10
#